data_AF-A0A3B0WK62-F1
#
_entry.id   AF-A0A3B0WK62-F1
#
_cell.length_a   1.000
_cell.length_b   1.000
_cell.length_c   1.000
_cell.angle_alpha   90.00
_cell.angle_beta   90.00
_cell.angle_gamma   90.00
#
_symmetry.space_group_name_H-M   'P 1'
#
loop_
_entity.id
_entity.type
_entity.pdbx_description
1 polymer ?
#
loop_
_entity_poly.entity_id
_entity_poly.type
_entity_poly.pdbx_seq_one_letter_code
_entity_poly.pdbx_strand_id
1 'polypeptide(L)'
;MIWHTVQFPIKGTYYYAADLALEYGWIAANTTLILKPEPDNPYDPNAIQIWCHNPNDISSDAPKLLIGYVPRALAKQLQPVFKADKNQIHPLHAQVIHRAKRGKQIEIDGQIQLSFSWRKQLKIQWICFWIRQQQRFTHFKNRFQNS
;
A
#
# COMPACT_ATOMS: atom_id res chain seq x y z
N MET A 1 -13.03 21.26 0.52
CA MET A 1 -12.04 20.29 1.04
C MET A 1 -11.21 19.81 -0.14
N ILE A 2 -9.89 19.99 -0.14
CA ILE A 2 -9.04 19.61 -1.28
C ILE A 2 -8.56 18.17 -1.06
N TRP A 3 -8.83 17.30 -2.03
CA TRP A 3 -8.33 15.94 -2.05
C TRP A 3 -6.97 15.90 -2.73
N HIS A 4 -6.06 15.14 -2.13
CA HIS A 4 -4.72 14.97 -2.67
C HIS A 4 -4.38 13.50 -2.81
N THR A 5 -3.77 13.17 -3.95
CA THR A 5 -3.27 11.83 -4.22
C THR A 5 -1.85 11.69 -3.70
N VAL A 6 -1.61 10.58 -3.00
CA VAL A 6 -0.30 10.22 -2.47
C VAL A 6 0.05 8.83 -2.97
N GLN A 7 1.24 8.69 -3.55
CA GLN A 7 1.75 7.44 -4.11
C GLN A 7 2.81 6.85 -3.20
N PHE A 8 2.78 5.54 -3.02
CA PHE A 8 3.75 4.82 -2.19
C PHE A 8 3.93 3.38 -2.68
N PRO A 9 5.12 2.80 -2.47
CA PRO A 9 5.33 1.39 -2.74
C PRO A 9 4.72 0.52 -1.65
N ILE A 10 4.13 -0.61 -2.05
CA ILE A 10 3.69 -1.66 -1.13
C ILE A 10 4.92 -2.42 -0.64
N LYS A 11 5.05 -2.58 0.68
CA LYS A 11 6.17 -3.27 1.32
C LYS A 11 5.83 -4.72 1.62
N GLY A 12 6.84 -5.57 1.58
CA GLY A 12 6.71 -6.99 1.92
C GLY A 12 6.05 -7.85 0.84
N THR A 13 5.86 -7.34 -0.38
CA THR A 13 5.26 -8.06 -1.51
C THR A 13 5.84 -9.45 -1.74
N TYR A 14 7.14 -9.64 -1.50
CA TYR A 14 7.81 -10.93 -1.60
C TYR A 14 7.37 -11.97 -0.56
N TYR A 15 6.97 -11.54 0.64
CA TYR A 15 6.68 -12.44 1.78
C TYR A 15 5.22 -12.88 1.86
N TYR A 16 4.35 -12.28 1.04
CA TYR A 16 2.92 -12.52 1.09
C TYR A 16 2.39 -12.96 -0.27
N ALA A 17 1.08 -13.06 -0.42
CA ALA A 17 0.42 -13.61 -1.59
C ALA A 17 0.35 -12.64 -2.79
N ALA A 18 1.29 -11.68 -2.89
CA ALA A 18 1.35 -10.75 -4.02
C ALA A 18 1.63 -11.49 -5.34
N ASP A 19 2.45 -12.55 -5.29
CA ASP A 19 2.76 -13.33 -6.49
C ASP A 19 1.53 -14.05 -7.03
N LEU A 20 0.85 -14.75 -6.13
CA LEU A 20 -0.40 -15.45 -6.41
C LEU A 20 -1.48 -14.51 -6.94
N ALA A 21 -1.60 -13.33 -6.35
CA ALA A 21 -2.55 -12.31 -6.77
C ALA A 21 -2.22 -11.71 -8.15
N LEU A 22 -0.95 -11.68 -8.56
CA LEU A 22 -0.54 -11.32 -9.92
C LEU A 22 -0.86 -12.45 -10.91
N GLU A 23 -0.57 -13.70 -10.53
CA GLU A 23 -0.83 -14.89 -11.36
C GLU A 23 -2.31 -15.09 -11.65
N TYR A 24 -3.17 -14.87 -10.65
CA TYR A 24 -4.62 -14.90 -10.84
C TYR A 24 -5.19 -13.63 -11.46
N GLY A 25 -4.37 -12.62 -11.75
CA GLY A 25 -4.82 -11.36 -12.35
C GLY A 25 -5.69 -10.51 -11.43
N TRP A 26 -5.65 -10.72 -10.11
CA TRP A 26 -6.46 -9.97 -9.14
C TRP A 26 -5.96 -8.54 -8.95
N ILE A 27 -4.68 -8.29 -9.21
CA ILE A 27 -4.04 -6.98 -9.08
C ILE A 27 -3.71 -6.45 -10.47
N ALA A 28 -4.51 -5.54 -11.02
CA ALA A 28 -4.23 -4.78 -12.23
C ALA A 28 -4.11 -3.28 -11.91
N ALA A 29 -3.72 -2.46 -12.90
CA ALA A 29 -3.78 -1.02 -12.72
C ALA A 29 -5.23 -0.59 -12.41
N ASN A 30 -5.39 0.34 -11.47
CA ASN A 30 -6.66 0.81 -10.92
C ASN A 30 -7.45 -0.20 -10.08
N THR A 31 -6.91 -1.39 -9.80
CA THR A 31 -7.51 -2.32 -8.84
C THR A 31 -7.60 -1.64 -7.47
N THR A 32 -8.78 -1.71 -6.87
CA THR A 32 -9.02 -1.23 -5.50
C THR A 32 -8.46 -2.22 -4.49
N LEU A 33 -7.73 -1.69 -3.52
CA LEU A 33 -7.11 -2.42 -2.43
C LEU A 33 -7.75 -2.02 -1.11
N ILE A 34 -7.86 -3.00 -0.23
CA ILE A 34 -8.43 -2.85 1.11
C ILE A 34 -7.28 -2.59 2.08
N LEU A 35 -7.38 -1.51 2.85
CA LEU A 35 -6.43 -1.18 3.91
C LEU A 35 -7.01 -1.60 5.25
N LYS A 36 -6.28 -2.45 5.99
CA LYS A 36 -6.71 -2.94 7.31
C LYS A 36 -5.65 -2.61 8.37
N PRO A 37 -5.97 -1.79 9.38
CA PRO A 37 -5.09 -1.60 10.52
C PRO A 37 -4.86 -2.91 11.28
N GLU A 38 -3.62 -3.13 11.73
CA GLU A 38 -3.22 -4.26 12.57
C GLU A 38 -2.58 -3.72 13.85
N PRO A 39 -3.39 -3.26 14.83
CA PRO A 39 -2.88 -2.61 16.04
C PRO A 39 -2.09 -3.56 16.95
N ASP A 40 -2.39 -4.86 16.88
CA ASP A 40 -1.77 -5.90 17.71
C ASP A 40 -0.47 -6.45 17.09
N ASN A 41 0.03 -5.84 16.01
CA ASN A 41 1.28 -6.26 15.38
C ASN A 41 2.46 -6.06 16.36
N PRO A 42 3.25 -7.11 16.65
CA PRO A 42 4.30 -7.06 17.68
C PRO A 42 5.49 -6.16 17.30
N TYR A 43 5.66 -5.82 16.01
CA TYR A 43 6.80 -5.03 15.52
C TYR A 43 6.44 -3.56 15.25
N ASP A 44 5.20 -3.29 14.85
CA ASP A 44 4.71 -1.94 14.58
C ASP A 44 3.22 -1.79 14.90
N PRO A 45 2.85 -1.15 16.02
CA PRO A 45 1.43 -0.98 16.39
C PRO A 45 0.66 -0.05 15.43
N ASN A 46 1.35 0.57 14.47
CA ASN A 46 0.74 1.37 13.42
C ASN A 46 0.62 0.60 12.10
N ALA A 47 0.92 -0.69 12.07
CA ALA A 47 0.90 -1.50 10.85
C ALA A 47 -0.45 -1.42 10.14
N ILE A 48 -0.40 -1.29 8.82
CA ILE A 48 -1.58 -1.31 7.95
C ILE A 48 -1.31 -2.32 6.85
N GLN A 49 -2.09 -3.39 6.90
CA GLN A 49 -2.11 -4.44 5.89
C GLN A 49 -2.81 -3.95 4.63
N ILE A 50 -2.35 -4.46 3.49
CA ILE A 50 -2.93 -4.19 2.18
C ILE A 50 -3.41 -5.51 1.60
N TRP A 51 -4.71 -5.58 1.35
CA TRP A 51 -5.38 -6.76 0.83
C TRP A 51 -5.97 -6.48 -0.55
N CYS A 52 -5.98 -7.49 -1.41
CA CYS A 52 -6.77 -7.49 -2.64
C CYS A 52 -7.85 -8.58 -2.57
N HIS A 53 -8.87 -8.45 -3.40
CA HIS A 53 -9.92 -9.45 -3.59
C HIS A 53 -9.96 -9.87 -5.06
N ASN A 54 -10.64 -10.99 -5.33
CA ASN A 54 -10.94 -11.37 -6.70
C ASN A 54 -11.87 -10.30 -7.33
N PRO A 55 -11.49 -9.64 -8.44
CA PRO A 55 -12.32 -8.63 -9.07
C PRO A 55 -13.63 -9.21 -9.66
N ASN A 56 -13.66 -10.51 -9.94
CA ASN A 56 -14.84 -11.19 -10.49
C ASN A 56 -15.81 -11.68 -9.40
N ASP A 57 -15.44 -11.57 -8.13
CA ASP A 57 -16.25 -12.01 -7.00
C ASP A 57 -16.59 -10.81 -6.10
N ILE A 58 -17.84 -10.38 -6.17
CA ILE A 58 -18.37 -9.19 -5.47
C ILE A 58 -18.96 -9.62 -4.11
N SER A 59 -18.94 -10.91 -3.78
CA SER A 59 -19.46 -11.38 -2.51
C SER A 59 -18.60 -10.87 -1.33
N SER A 60 -19.25 -10.60 -0.20
CA SER A 60 -18.55 -10.21 1.03
C SER A 60 -17.59 -11.29 1.54
N ASP A 61 -17.88 -12.55 1.18
CA ASP A 61 -17.16 -13.75 1.57
C ASP A 61 -16.05 -14.13 0.58
N ALA A 62 -15.88 -13.33 -0.48
CA ALA A 62 -14.85 -13.55 -1.49
C ALA A 62 -13.46 -13.68 -0.83
N PRO A 63 -12.63 -14.62 -1.29
CA PRO A 63 -11.28 -14.80 -0.76
C PRO A 63 -10.47 -13.51 -0.94
N LYS A 64 -9.75 -13.13 0.12
CA LYS A 64 -8.87 -11.96 0.15
C LYS A 64 -7.43 -12.40 0.32
N LEU A 65 -6.53 -11.80 -0.44
CA LEU A 65 -5.10 -12.07 -0.34
C LEU A 65 -4.40 -10.88 0.29
N LEU A 66 -3.60 -11.13 1.33
CA LEU A 66 -2.66 -10.16 1.87
C LEU A 66 -1.51 -10.04 0.88
N ILE A 67 -1.26 -8.82 0.40
CA ILE A 67 -0.24 -8.56 -0.63
C ILE A 67 0.93 -7.74 -0.10
N GLY A 68 0.81 -7.21 1.11
CA GLY A 68 1.86 -6.45 1.76
C GLY A 68 1.33 -5.44 2.76
N TYR A 69 2.15 -4.44 3.04
CA TYR A 69 1.91 -3.42 4.05
C TYR A 69 2.18 -2.03 3.51
N VAL A 70 1.47 -1.05 4.07
CA VAL A 70 1.82 0.36 3.91
C VAL A 70 3.20 0.58 4.55
N PRO A 71 4.10 1.37 3.93
CA PRO A 71 5.36 1.73 4.55
C PRO A 71 5.17 2.33 5.96
N ARG A 72 5.91 1.82 6.94
CA ARG A 72 5.82 2.18 8.37
C ARG A 72 5.69 3.69 8.64
N ALA A 73 6.54 4.51 7.99
CA ALA A 73 6.53 5.96 8.16
C ALA A 73 5.21 6.60 7.69
N LEU A 74 4.64 6.10 6.58
CA LEU A 74 3.35 6.54 6.08
C LEU A 74 2.21 5.99 6.95
N ALA A 75 2.28 4.72 7.35
CA ALA A 75 1.26 4.07 8.18
C ALA A 75 0.99 4.86 9.48
N LYS A 76 2.05 5.33 10.14
CA LYS A 76 1.94 6.21 11.32
C LYS A 76 1.17 7.52 11.04
N GLN A 77 1.24 8.08 9.84
CA GLN A 77 0.47 9.28 9.48
C GLN A 77 -0.99 8.98 9.14
N LEU A 78 -1.31 7.75 8.73
CA LEU A 78 -2.66 7.33 8.34
C LEU A 78 -3.51 6.87 9.53
N GLN A 79 -2.90 6.39 10.61
CA GLN A 79 -3.62 5.93 11.81
C GLN A 79 -4.71 6.89 12.34
N PRO A 80 -4.50 8.22 12.40
CA PRO A 80 -5.56 9.14 12.81
C PRO A 80 -6.80 9.11 11.90
N VAL A 81 -6.65 8.79 10.61
CA VAL A 81 -7.76 8.68 9.66
C VAL A 81 -8.62 7.47 10.02
N PHE A 82 -7.98 6.31 10.25
CA PHE A 82 -8.67 5.10 10.67
C PHE A 82 -9.35 5.24 12.04
N LYS A 83 -8.78 6.03 12.95
CA LYS A 83 -9.39 6.31 14.26
C LYS A 83 -10.57 7.28 14.19
N ALA A 84 -10.52 8.24 13.27
CA ALA A 84 -11.59 9.22 13.08
C ALA A 84 -12.80 8.61 12.36
N ASP A 85 -12.57 7.68 11.44
CA ASP A 85 -13.62 6.98 10.71
C ASP A 85 -14.15 5.76 11.49
N LYS A 86 -14.72 6.01 12.68
CA LYS A 86 -15.28 4.97 13.56
C LYS A 86 -16.40 4.14 12.90
N ASN A 87 -17.05 4.69 11.87
CA ASN A 87 -18.17 4.06 11.18
C ASN A 87 -17.80 3.54 9.78
N GLN A 88 -16.54 3.68 9.35
CA GLN A 88 -16.05 3.27 8.01
C GLN A 88 -16.94 3.75 6.86
N ILE A 89 -17.56 4.93 6.97
CA ILE A 89 -18.54 5.39 5.97
C ILE A 89 -17.84 5.65 4.63
N HIS A 90 -16.54 5.97 4.66
CA HIS A 90 -15.68 6.04 3.49
C HIS A 90 -14.37 5.31 3.78
N PRO A 91 -14.32 3.98 3.57
CA PRO A 91 -13.13 3.22 3.85
C PRO A 91 -11.96 3.81 3.06
N LEU A 92 -10.82 4.02 3.73
CA LEU A 92 -9.62 4.48 3.04
C LEU A 92 -9.18 3.37 2.09
N HIS A 93 -9.43 3.57 0.80
CA HIS A 93 -9.03 2.64 -0.24
C HIS A 93 -7.72 3.10 -0.88
N ALA A 94 -6.86 2.12 -1.15
CA ALA A 94 -5.73 2.30 -2.05
C ALA A 94 -6.09 1.78 -3.43
N GLN A 95 -5.41 2.29 -4.46
CA GLN A 95 -5.51 1.78 -5.82
C GLN A 95 -4.12 1.43 -6.32
N VAL A 96 -4.02 0.36 -7.09
CA VAL A 96 -2.78 -0.01 -7.76
C VAL A 96 -2.51 0.99 -8.90
N ILE A 97 -1.32 1.59 -8.93
CA ILE A 97 -0.89 2.45 -10.04
C ILE A 97 0.13 1.77 -10.93
N HIS A 98 0.91 0.86 -10.37
CA HIS A 98 1.99 0.17 -11.07
C HIS A 98 2.18 -1.21 -10.47
N ARG A 99 2.51 -2.18 -11.34
CA ARG A 99 2.91 -3.53 -10.97
C ARG A 99 3.99 -4.01 -11.92
N ALA A 100 5.01 -4.66 -11.38
CA ALA A 100 6.05 -5.32 -12.16
C ALA A 100 6.53 -6.58 -11.43
N LYS A 101 6.77 -7.66 -12.18
CA LYS A 101 7.40 -8.90 -11.69
C LYS A 101 8.65 -9.16 -12.52
N ARG A 102 9.80 -9.32 -11.87
CA ARG A 102 11.07 -9.74 -12.50
C ARG A 102 11.64 -10.92 -11.71
N GLY A 103 11.39 -12.13 -12.20
CA GLY A 103 11.73 -13.35 -11.47
C GLY A 103 11.01 -13.39 -10.12
N LYS A 104 11.78 -13.44 -9.03
CA LYS A 104 11.28 -13.41 -7.65
C LYS A 104 10.95 -12.01 -7.11
N GLN A 105 11.34 -10.95 -7.82
CA GLN A 105 11.11 -9.57 -7.36
C GLN A 105 9.75 -9.08 -7.85
N ILE A 106 8.90 -8.67 -6.90
CA ILE A 106 7.57 -8.13 -7.16
C ILE A 106 7.50 -6.71 -6.64
N GLU A 107 7.23 -5.77 -7.54
CA GLU A 107 7.04 -4.36 -7.25
C GLU A 107 5.58 -4.01 -7.50
N ILE A 108 4.93 -3.46 -6.48
CA ILE A 108 3.57 -2.95 -6.58
C ILE A 108 3.57 -1.58 -5.93
N ASP A 109 3.14 -0.57 -6.68
CA ASP A 109 2.91 0.77 -6.16
C ASP A 109 1.41 1.03 -6.03
N GLY A 110 1.04 1.63 -4.90
CA GLY A 110 -0.31 2.06 -4.59
C GLY A 110 -0.42 3.58 -4.58
N GLN A 111 -1.65 4.06 -4.74
CA GLN A 111 -2.04 5.43 -4.47
C GLN A 111 -3.24 5.47 -3.52
N ILE A 112 -3.29 6.50 -2.68
CA ILE A 112 -4.44 6.81 -1.81
C ILE A 112 -4.83 8.27 -2.00
N GLN A 113 -6.12 8.55 -1.87
CA GLN A 113 -6.63 9.92 -1.82
C GLN A 113 -6.88 10.31 -0.37
N LEU A 114 -6.37 11.48 0.02
CA LEU A 114 -6.42 11.97 1.39
C LEU A 114 -6.89 13.42 1.42
N SER A 115 -7.73 13.74 2.40
CA SER A 115 -8.15 15.10 2.71
C SER A 115 -7.50 15.57 4.02
N PHE A 116 -6.37 16.28 3.91
CA PHE A 116 -5.66 16.84 5.07
C PHE A 116 -5.45 18.35 4.94
N SER A 117 -5.11 19.00 6.05
CA SER A 117 -4.60 20.37 6.02
C SER A 117 -3.26 20.42 5.27
N TRP A 118 -2.98 21.56 4.62
CA TRP A 118 -1.80 21.75 3.78
C TRP A 118 -0.48 21.35 4.47
N ARG A 119 -0.32 21.63 5.77
CA ARG A 119 0.88 21.28 6.55
C ARG A 119 1.06 19.77 6.70
N LYS A 120 -0.03 19.05 7.01
CA LYS A 120 -0.02 17.58 7.09
C LYS A 120 0.22 16.97 5.72
N GLN A 121 -0.39 17.56 4.69
CA GLN A 121 -0.25 17.14 3.31
C GLN A 121 1.22 17.22 2.85
N LEU A 122 1.87 18.36 3.03
CA LEU A 122 3.27 18.55 2.67
C LEU A 122 4.17 17.54 3.39
N LYS A 123 3.94 17.32 4.69
CA LYS A 123 4.65 16.29 5.47
C LYS A 123 4.50 14.90 4.86
N ILE A 124 3.28 14.49 4.49
CA ILE A 124 3.01 13.17 3.89
C ILE A 124 3.67 13.05 2.51
N GLN A 125 3.60 14.09 1.69
CA GLN A 125 4.26 14.12 0.38
C GLN A 125 5.78 13.95 0.51
N TRP A 126 6.40 14.66 1.47
CA TRP A 126 7.83 14.49 1.77
C TRP A 126 8.16 13.08 2.23
N ILE A 127 7.37 12.50 3.13
CA ILE A 127 7.56 11.11 3.57
C ILE A 127 7.50 10.16 2.37
N CYS A 128 6.51 10.30 1.50
CA CYS A 128 6.35 9.43 0.34
C CYS A 128 7.42 9.65 -0.73
N PHE A 129 7.89 10.87 -0.90
CA PHE A 129 9.06 11.16 -1.71
C PHE A 129 10.28 10.39 -1.18
N TRP A 130 10.60 10.52 0.12
CA TRP A 130 11.73 9.82 0.72
C TRP A 130 11.61 8.30 0.65
N ILE A 131 10.44 7.73 0.91
CA ILE A 131 10.20 6.28 0.79
C ILE A 131 10.51 5.80 -0.64
N ARG A 132 10.03 6.53 -1.66
CA ARG A 132 10.27 6.18 -3.06
C ARG A 132 11.75 6.31 -3.42
N GLN A 133 12.43 7.36 -2.96
CA GLN A 133 13.87 7.50 -3.18
C GLN A 133 14.66 6.36 -2.52
N GLN A 134 14.38 6.02 -1.25
CA GLN A 134 15.03 4.90 -0.56
C GLN A 134 14.86 3.57 -1.31
N GLN A 135 13.67 3.32 -1.84
CA GLN A 135 13.44 2.13 -2.67
C GLN A 135 14.28 2.16 -3.95
N ARG A 136 14.29 3.28 -4.69
CA ARG A 136 15.13 3.44 -5.89
C ARG A 136 16.61 3.21 -5.59
N PHE A 137 17.13 3.77 -4.50
CA PHE A 137 18.51 3.55 -4.07
C PHE A 137 18.78 2.07 -3.73
N THR A 138 17.84 1.40 -3.07
CA THR A 138 17.96 -0.03 -2.75
C THR A 138 18.01 -0.87 -4.03
N HIS A 139 17.14 -0.60 -5.01
CA HIS A 139 17.17 -1.28 -6.31
C HIS A 139 18.45 -0.97 -7.09
N PHE A 140 18.90 0.28 -7.09
CA PHE A 140 20.15 0.67 -7.74
C PHE A 140 21.32 -0.12 -7.15
N LYS A 141 21.49 -0.10 -5.83
CA LYS A 141 22.54 -0.86 -5.14
C LYS A 141 22.50 -2.36 -5.46
N ASN A 142 21.31 -2.96 -5.44
CA ASN A 142 21.13 -4.39 -5.73
C ASN A 142 21.42 -4.75 -7.20
N ARG A 143 21.32 -3.80 -8.14
CA ARG A 143 21.75 -4.03 -9.53
C ARG A 143 23.27 -4.11 -9.66
N PHE A 144 24.00 -3.20 -9.02
CA PHE A 144 25.47 -3.19 -9.06
C PHE A 144 26.14 -4.37 -8.33
N GLN A 145 25.48 -4.98 -7.35
CA GLN A 145 26.03 -6.15 -6.66
C GLN A 145 25.80 -7.47 -7.41
N ASN A 146 24.87 -7.51 -8.37
CA ASN A 146 24.52 -8.70 -9.17
C ASN A 146 24.97 -8.58 -10.63
N SER A 147 25.81 -7.58 -10.96
CA SER A 147 26.45 -7.41 -12.28
C SER A 147 27.94 -7.68 -12.15
#